data_AF-A0ABD5MT46-F1
#
_entry.id   AF-A0ABD5MT46-F1
#
_cell.length_a   1.000
_cell.length_b   1.000
_cell.length_c   1.000
_cell.angle_alpha   90.00
_cell.angle_beta   90.00
_cell.angle_gamma   90.00
#
_symmetry.space_group_name_H-M   'P 1'
#
loop_
_entity.id
_entity.type
_entity.pdbx_description
1 polymer ?
#
loop_
_entity_poly.entity_id
_entity_poly.type
_entity_poly.pdbx_seq_one_letter_code
_entity_poly.pdbx_strand_id
1 'polypeptide(L)'
;MNVKKPSRELSATEIISLSFNLYRSKFLQFFLPFLVQGLIIGTFSFVLTSAFPMPETPTLPNSPNTSFYYEELFPWFFSFISTVIVIGVLSGLVSCIVGTTTTGIVVKNASDQIESGTSNLRVSFNFAVSKLPSLLPAQFVAGLLVVIGMLFFIVPGVIIAIMFSLIIPTIIVE
;
A
#
# COMPACT_ATOMS: atom_id res chain seq x y z
N MET A 1 -17.85 -16.36 -16.86
CA MET A 1 -18.86 -15.28 -16.91
C MET A 1 -18.26 -14.13 -17.69
N ASN A 2 -18.93 -13.67 -18.73
CA ASN A 2 -18.43 -12.61 -19.61
C ASN A 2 -19.00 -11.28 -19.07
N VAL A 3 -18.22 -10.58 -18.24
CA VAL A 3 -18.62 -9.27 -17.69
C VAL A 3 -18.48 -8.27 -18.82
N LYS A 4 -19.60 -7.80 -19.37
CA LYS A 4 -19.60 -6.80 -20.45
C LYS A 4 -19.74 -5.41 -19.86
N LYS A 5 -19.11 -4.43 -20.51
CA LYS A 5 -19.30 -3.01 -20.25
C LYS A 5 -20.80 -2.67 -20.17
N PRO A 6 -21.28 -2.09 -19.06
CA PRO A 6 -22.68 -1.72 -18.92
C PRO A 6 -23.04 -0.56 -19.87
N SER A 7 -24.22 -0.62 -20.48
CA SER A 7 -24.75 0.42 -21.39
C SER A 7 -25.55 1.51 -20.67
N ARG A 8 -25.74 1.39 -19.36
CA ARG A 8 -26.47 2.34 -18.50
C ARG A 8 -25.73 2.52 -17.18
N GLU A 9 -26.04 3.58 -16.45
CA GLU A 9 -25.54 3.79 -15.09
C GLU A 9 -26.02 2.69 -14.13
N LEU A 10 -25.07 2.09 -13.41
CA LEU A 10 -25.34 1.05 -12.43
C LEU A 10 -25.60 1.67 -11.06
N SER A 11 -26.57 1.13 -10.32
CA SER A 11 -26.75 1.44 -8.91
C SER A 11 -25.58 0.91 -8.07
N ALA A 12 -25.38 1.46 -6.87
CA ALA A 12 -24.31 1.02 -5.96
C ALA A 12 -24.36 -0.50 -5.67
N THR A 13 -25.56 -1.05 -5.47
CA THR A 13 -25.77 -2.49 -5.25
C THR A 13 -25.36 -3.32 -6.47
N GLU A 14 -25.69 -2.85 -7.68
CA GLU A 14 -25.30 -3.53 -8.92
C GLU A 14 -23.78 -3.50 -9.10
N ILE A 15 -23.11 -2.36 -8.81
CA ILE A 15 -21.65 -2.23 -8.87
C ILE A 15 -20.98 -3.23 -7.92
N ILE A 16 -21.44 -3.29 -6.67
CA ILE A 16 -20.88 -4.20 -5.66
C ILE A 16 -21.09 -5.66 -6.08
N SER A 17 -22.30 -6.02 -6.50
CA SER A 17 -22.62 -7.37 -6.95
C SER A 17 -21.77 -7.78 -8.17
N LEU A 18 -21.63 -6.88 -9.16
CA LEU A 18 -20.81 -7.13 -10.34
C LEU A 18 -19.33 -7.31 -9.97
N SER A 19 -18.81 -6.45 -9.10
CA SER A 19 -17.42 -6.49 -8.65
C SER A 19 -17.13 -7.80 -7.91
N PHE A 20 -18.04 -8.21 -7.01
CA PHE A 20 -17.91 -9.46 -6.27
C PHE A 20 -17.97 -10.69 -7.19
N ASN A 21 -18.89 -10.68 -8.16
CA ASN A 21 -19.00 -11.76 -9.15
C ASN A 21 -17.75 -11.84 -10.04
N LEU A 22 -17.22 -10.70 -10.48
CA LEU A 22 -15.97 -10.64 -11.24
C LEU A 22 -14.81 -11.23 -10.44
N TYR A 23 -14.63 -10.74 -9.20
CA TYR A 23 -13.59 -11.23 -8.29
C TYR A 23 -13.71 -12.74 -8.06
N ARG A 24 -14.89 -13.24 -7.70
CA ARG A 24 -15.12 -14.66 -7.43
C ARG A 24 -14.87 -15.53 -8.66
N SER A 25 -15.30 -15.09 -9.84
CA SER A 25 -15.16 -15.86 -11.07
C SER A 25 -13.71 -15.97 -11.57
N LYS A 26 -12.85 -15.01 -11.20
CA LYS A 26 -11.44 -14.93 -11.59
C LYS A 26 -10.54 -14.78 -10.36
N PHE A 27 -10.90 -15.46 -9.26
CA PHE A 27 -10.25 -15.29 -7.97
C PHE A 27 -8.73 -15.36 -8.06
N LEU A 28 -8.19 -16.41 -8.69
CA LEU A 28 -6.73 -16.57 -8.83
C LEU A 28 -6.07 -15.42 -9.59
N GLN A 29 -6.72 -14.83 -10.58
CA GLN A 29 -6.14 -13.72 -11.33
C GLN A 29 -6.02 -12.45 -10.47
N PHE A 30 -7.00 -12.21 -9.59
CA PHE A 30 -6.97 -11.04 -8.71
C PHE A 30 -6.19 -11.28 -7.43
N PHE A 31 -6.19 -12.51 -6.91
CA PHE A 31 -5.51 -12.87 -5.67
C PHE A 31 -4.00 -13.00 -5.84
N LEU A 32 -3.52 -13.57 -6.95
CA LEU A 32 -2.10 -13.89 -7.15
C LEU A 32 -1.19 -12.64 -7.10
N PRO A 33 -1.54 -11.48 -7.68
CA PRO A 33 -0.76 -10.25 -7.49
C PRO A 33 -0.61 -9.85 -6.02
N PHE A 34 -1.68 -9.93 -5.22
CA PHE A 34 -1.62 -9.61 -3.78
C PHE A 34 -0.85 -10.64 -2.97
N LEU A 35 -0.92 -11.92 -3.34
CA LEU A 35 -0.11 -12.98 -2.73
C LEU A 35 1.39 -12.70 -2.94
N VAL A 36 1.77 -12.37 -4.17
CA VAL A 36 3.15 -12.01 -4.52
C VAL A 36 3.59 -10.74 -3.79
N GLN A 37 2.73 -9.72 -3.73
CA GLN A 37 2.98 -8.52 -2.92
C GLN A 37 3.25 -8.88 -1.46
N GLY A 38 2.42 -9.72 -0.85
CA GLY A 38 2.58 -10.13 0.55
C GLY A 38 3.90 -10.86 0.80
N LEU A 39 4.31 -11.73 -0.12
CA LEU A 39 5.60 -12.43 -0.03
C LEU A 39 6.78 -11.46 -0.15
N ILE A 40 6.72 -10.50 -1.09
CA ILE A 40 7.78 -9.50 -1.27
C ILE A 40 7.89 -8.63 -0.02
N ILE A 41 6.77 -8.07 0.45
CA ILE A 41 6.75 -7.21 1.63
C ILE A 41 7.20 -7.99 2.86
N GLY A 42 6.68 -9.19 3.10
CA GLY A 42 7.05 -10.01 4.25
C GLY A 42 8.53 -10.38 4.28
N THR A 43 9.07 -10.80 3.13
CA THR A 43 10.51 -11.13 3.01
C THR A 43 11.36 -9.89 3.23
N PHE A 44 10.99 -8.76 2.63
CA PHE A 44 11.70 -7.51 2.80
C PHE A 44 11.67 -7.03 4.26
N SER A 45 10.51 -7.07 4.91
CA SER A 45 10.37 -6.72 6.32
C SER A 45 11.23 -7.60 7.22
N PHE A 46 11.30 -8.92 6.95
CA PHE A 46 12.16 -9.83 7.71
C PHE A 46 13.65 -9.49 7.56
N VAL A 47 14.11 -9.22 6.34
CA VAL A 47 15.50 -8.80 6.08
C VAL A 47 15.78 -7.47 6.79
N LEU A 48 14.83 -6.54 6.75
CA LEU A 48 14.97 -5.21 7.31
C LEU A 48 15.09 -5.24 8.84
N THR A 49 14.23 -6.00 9.53
CA THR A 49 14.30 -6.14 10.99
C THR A 49 15.51 -6.95 11.46
N SER A 50 16.03 -7.84 10.61
CA SER A 50 17.28 -8.56 10.87
C SER A 50 18.51 -7.68 10.70
N ALA A 51 18.51 -6.79 9.69
CA ALA A 51 19.62 -5.86 9.42
C ALA A 51 19.64 -4.67 10.39
N PHE A 52 18.47 -4.23 10.85
CA PHE A 52 18.30 -3.13 11.80
C PHE A 52 17.57 -3.65 13.05
N PRO A 53 18.25 -4.40 13.93
CA PRO A 53 17.63 -4.89 15.16
C PRO A 53 17.21 -3.72 16.04
N MET A 54 16.09 -3.89 16.75
CA MET A 54 15.67 -2.90 17.74
C MET A 54 16.69 -2.83 18.87
N PRO A 55 17.00 -1.62 19.39
CA PRO A 55 17.92 -1.49 20.50
C PRO A 55 17.34 -2.18 21.75
N GLU A 56 18.20 -2.90 22.47
CA GLU A 56 17.83 -3.60 23.69
C GLU A 56 17.29 -2.62 24.73
N THR A 57 16.19 -2.97 25.38
CA THR A 57 15.58 -2.13 26.42
C THR A 57 16.48 -2.04 27.64
N PRO A 58 16.83 -0.84 28.13
CA PRO A 58 17.66 -0.69 29.31
C PRO A 58 16.97 -1.29 30.53
N THR A 59 17.72 -1.99 31.37
CA THR A 59 17.20 -2.60 32.59
C THR A 59 16.97 -1.55 33.66
N LEU A 60 15.77 -1.50 34.24
CA LEU A 60 15.46 -0.57 35.32
C LEU A 60 16.38 -0.80 36.52
N PRO A 61 17.03 0.25 37.06
CA PRO A 61 17.85 0.12 38.24
C PRO A 61 16.98 -0.13 39.48
N ASN A 62 17.50 -0.95 40.41
CA ASN A 62 16.83 -1.29 41.67
C ASN A 62 16.71 -0.10 42.65
N SER A 63 17.41 1.00 42.38
CA SER A 63 17.38 2.23 43.18
C SER A 63 17.27 3.45 42.26
N PRO A 64 16.51 4.50 42.65
CA PRO A 64 16.38 5.71 41.85
C PRO A 64 17.74 6.41 41.71
N ASN A 65 18.30 6.33 40.51
CA ASN A 65 19.55 7.00 40.14
C ASN A 65 19.26 8.00 39.02
N THR A 66 19.64 9.25 39.22
CA THR A 66 19.48 10.32 38.22
C THR A 66 20.41 10.15 37.01
N SER A 67 21.51 9.39 37.14
CA SER A 67 22.42 9.13 36.01
C SER A 67 21.82 8.21 34.95
N PHE A 68 20.95 7.27 35.35
CA PHE A 68 20.25 6.34 34.44
C PHE A 68 19.49 7.06 33.32
N TYR A 69 18.85 8.20 33.63
CA TYR A 69 18.09 8.96 32.64
C TYR A 69 18.96 9.50 31.51
N TYR A 70 20.14 10.02 31.83
CA TYR A 70 21.02 10.67 30.86
C TYR A 70 21.98 9.68 30.17
N GLU A 71 22.40 8.64 30.89
CA GLU A 71 23.40 7.69 30.41
C GLU A 71 22.79 6.52 29.65
N GLU A 72 21.60 6.06 30.02
CA GLU A 72 20.98 4.86 29.43
C GLU A 72 19.69 5.17 28.67
N LEU A 73 18.72 5.83 29.33
CA LEU A 73 17.40 6.03 28.74
C LEU A 73 17.42 6.98 27.54
N PHE A 74 18.12 8.11 27.66
CA PHE A 74 18.15 9.13 26.60
C PHE A 74 18.86 8.62 25.33
N PRO A 75 20.07 8.01 25.40
CA PRO A 75 20.70 7.41 24.22
C PRO A 75 19.88 6.27 23.61
N TRP A 76 19.29 5.40 24.45
CA TRP A 76 18.40 4.35 23.97
C TRP A 76 17.20 4.91 23.21
N PHE A 77 16.56 5.97 23.71
CA PHE A 77 15.40 6.59 23.06
C PHE A 77 15.76 7.13 21.67
N PHE A 78 16.89 7.83 21.53
CA PHE A 78 17.33 8.31 20.21
C PHE A 78 17.70 7.17 19.27
N SER A 79 18.35 6.12 19.77
CA SER A 79 18.64 4.92 18.99
C SER A 79 17.34 4.25 18.52
N PHE A 80 16.35 4.14 19.40
CA PHE A 80 15.04 3.55 19.10
C PHE A 80 14.32 4.35 18.00
N ILE A 81 14.18 5.66 18.18
CA ILE A 81 13.54 6.53 17.19
C ILE A 81 14.29 6.48 15.85
N SER A 82 15.63 6.50 15.86
CA SER A 82 16.44 6.40 14.65
C SER A 82 16.18 5.09 13.89
N THR A 83 16.22 3.95 14.59
CA THR A 83 15.92 2.64 14.00
C THR A 83 14.50 2.55 13.45
N VAL A 84 13.51 3.05 14.19
CA VAL A 84 12.11 3.09 13.74
C VAL A 84 11.94 3.93 12.49
N ILE A 85 12.60 5.09 12.41
CA ILE A 85 12.57 5.96 11.21
C ILE A 85 13.18 5.22 10.01
N VAL A 86 14.35 4.61 10.17
CA VAL A 86 15.02 3.87 9.09
C VAL A 86 14.16 2.73 8.58
N ILE A 87 13.63 1.90 9.49
CA ILE A 87 12.74 0.79 9.14
C ILE A 87 11.47 1.31 8.46
N GLY A 88 10.86 2.36 9.02
CA GLY A 88 9.63 2.96 8.51
C GLY A 88 9.79 3.52 7.09
N VAL A 89 10.86 4.27 6.83
CA VAL A 89 11.15 4.85 5.51
C VAL A 89 11.41 3.75 4.48
N LEU A 90 12.28 2.80 4.79
CA LEU A 90 12.63 1.72 3.85
C LEU A 90 11.43 0.81 3.55
N SER A 91 10.67 0.44 4.59
CA SER A 91 9.44 -0.35 4.44
C SER A 91 8.38 0.42 3.64
N GLY A 92 8.22 1.71 3.92
CA GLY A 92 7.29 2.59 3.21
C GLY A 92 7.60 2.71 1.72
N LEU A 93 8.88 2.86 1.35
CA LEU A 93 9.31 2.93 -0.05
C LEU A 93 9.00 1.63 -0.80
N VAL A 94 9.37 0.48 -0.25
CA VAL A 94 9.09 -0.82 -0.88
C VAL A 94 7.59 -1.07 -0.98
N SER A 95 6.86 -0.80 0.10
CA SER A 95 5.40 -0.96 0.13
C SER A 95 4.71 -0.06 -0.89
N CYS A 96 5.21 1.16 -1.10
CA CYS A 96 4.71 2.06 -2.13
C CYS A 96 4.93 1.49 -3.53
N ILE A 97 6.14 1.04 -3.87
CA ILE A 97 6.46 0.51 -5.20
C ILE A 97 5.68 -0.78 -5.48
N VAL A 98 5.71 -1.74 -4.55
CA VAL A 98 5.04 -3.03 -4.73
C VAL A 98 3.52 -2.85 -4.71
N GLY A 99 2.99 -2.00 -3.83
CA GLY A 99 1.57 -1.71 -3.70
C GLY A 99 0.99 -0.98 -4.91
N THR A 100 1.67 0.04 -5.43
CA THR A 100 1.29 0.77 -6.65
C THR A 100 1.23 -0.19 -7.85
N THR A 101 2.28 -1.00 -8.03
CA THR A 101 2.36 -1.99 -9.12
C THR A 101 1.22 -3.00 -9.01
N THR A 102 1.01 -3.57 -7.84
CA THR A 102 0.00 -4.62 -7.61
C THR A 102 -1.41 -4.10 -7.87
N THR A 103 -1.71 -2.90 -7.36
CA THR A 103 -2.99 -2.24 -7.61
C THR A 103 -3.17 -1.96 -9.09
N GLY A 104 -2.13 -1.46 -9.77
CA GLY A 104 -2.16 -1.23 -11.21
C GLY A 104 -2.42 -2.48 -12.04
N ILE A 105 -1.80 -3.62 -11.69
CA ILE A 105 -2.05 -4.92 -12.34
C ILE A 105 -3.53 -5.28 -12.23
N VAL A 106 -4.07 -5.22 -11.02
CA VAL A 106 -5.44 -5.64 -10.72
C VAL A 106 -6.46 -4.74 -11.41
N VAL A 107 -6.24 -3.43 -11.40
CA VAL A 107 -7.13 -2.49 -12.09
C VAL A 107 -7.07 -2.68 -13.60
N LYS A 108 -5.87 -2.84 -14.19
CA LYS A 108 -5.75 -3.09 -15.62
C LYS A 108 -6.41 -4.41 -16.02
N ASN A 109 -6.18 -5.46 -15.22
CA ASN A 109 -6.80 -6.76 -15.43
C ASN A 109 -8.32 -6.70 -15.34
N ALA A 110 -8.88 -5.93 -14.40
CA ALA A 110 -10.32 -5.71 -14.29
C ALA A 110 -10.88 -4.93 -15.49
N SER A 111 -10.21 -3.86 -15.91
CA SER A 111 -10.57 -3.07 -17.09
C SER A 111 -10.59 -3.94 -18.35
N ASP A 112 -9.52 -4.70 -18.61
CA ASP A 112 -9.43 -5.58 -19.78
C ASP A 112 -10.52 -6.67 -19.79
N GLN A 113 -10.85 -7.24 -18.62
CA GLN A 113 -11.95 -8.20 -18.48
C GLN A 113 -13.31 -7.58 -18.80
N ILE A 114 -13.56 -6.34 -18.38
CA ILE A 114 -14.84 -5.64 -18.60
C ILE A 114 -15.01 -5.21 -20.06
N GLU A 115 -13.92 -4.79 -20.71
CA GLU A 115 -13.94 -4.27 -22.08
C GLU A 115 -13.88 -5.38 -23.14
N SER A 116 -12.95 -6.32 -22.98
CA SER A 116 -12.63 -7.31 -24.02
C SER A 116 -13.02 -8.75 -23.64
N GLY A 117 -13.39 -9.01 -22.39
CA GLY A 117 -13.72 -10.36 -21.89
C GLY A 117 -12.53 -11.32 -21.77
N THR A 118 -11.33 -10.86 -22.13
CA THR A 118 -10.07 -11.60 -21.99
C THR A 118 -9.07 -10.75 -21.25
N SER A 119 -8.34 -11.32 -20.30
CA SER A 119 -7.24 -10.61 -19.64
C SER A 119 -6.04 -11.52 -19.44
N ASN A 120 -4.87 -10.91 -19.47
CA ASN A 120 -3.61 -11.59 -19.28
C ASN A 120 -2.78 -10.82 -18.26
N LEU A 121 -2.50 -11.46 -17.12
CA LEU A 121 -1.73 -10.87 -16.02
C LEU A 121 -0.35 -10.36 -16.45
N ARG A 122 0.29 -11.00 -17.44
CA ARG A 122 1.59 -10.54 -17.95
C ARG A 122 1.45 -9.22 -18.69
N VAL A 123 0.40 -9.06 -19.47
CA VAL A 123 0.12 -7.81 -20.19
C VAL A 123 -0.23 -6.71 -19.19
N SER A 124 -1.09 -7.01 -18.22
CA SER A 124 -1.46 -6.08 -17.15
C SER A 124 -0.26 -5.68 -16.28
N PHE A 125 0.68 -6.61 -16.03
CA PHE A 125 1.94 -6.32 -15.34
C PHE A 125 2.85 -5.39 -16.13
N ASN A 126 3.16 -5.72 -17.39
CA ASN A 126 4.01 -4.87 -18.21
C ASN A 126 3.42 -3.46 -18.36
N PHE A 127 2.10 -3.36 -18.45
CA PHE A 127 1.39 -2.08 -18.50
C PHE A 127 1.45 -1.32 -17.16
N ALA A 128 1.24 -1.98 -16.03
CA ALA A 128 1.36 -1.35 -14.72
C ALA A 128 2.79 -0.83 -14.47
N VAL A 129 3.80 -1.61 -14.85
CA VAL A 129 5.21 -1.24 -14.74
C VAL A 129 5.55 -0.07 -15.65
N SER A 130 5.04 0.00 -16.88
CA SER A 130 5.30 1.14 -17.76
C SER A 130 4.68 2.46 -17.25
N LYS A 131 3.59 2.38 -16.48
CA LYS A 131 2.93 3.54 -15.84
C LYS A 131 3.50 3.89 -14.46
N LEU A 132 4.40 3.08 -13.89
CA LEU A 132 5.03 3.35 -12.58
C LEU A 132 5.61 4.76 -12.42
N PRO A 133 6.34 5.34 -13.40
CA PRO A 133 6.89 6.69 -13.27
C PRO A 133 5.83 7.78 -13.10
N SER A 134 4.59 7.54 -13.59
CA SER A 134 3.46 8.45 -13.41
C SER A 134 2.69 8.15 -12.11
N LEU A 135 2.56 6.87 -11.75
CA LEU A 135 1.86 6.44 -10.54
C LEU A 135 2.58 6.83 -9.25
N LEU A 136 3.91 6.70 -9.20
CA LEU A 136 4.68 6.91 -7.98
C LEU A 136 4.59 8.35 -7.45
N PRO A 137 4.80 9.41 -8.26
CA PRO A 137 4.65 10.79 -7.78
C PRO A 137 3.21 11.09 -7.37
N ALA A 138 2.22 10.63 -8.15
CA ALA A 138 0.81 10.87 -7.85
C ALA A 138 0.39 10.24 -6.51
N GLN A 139 0.80 8.99 -6.27
CA GLN A 139 0.52 8.31 -5.01
C GLN A 139 1.33 8.88 -3.85
N PHE A 140 2.56 9.36 -4.08
CA PHE A 140 3.35 10.02 -3.04
C PHE A 140 2.67 11.32 -2.57
N VAL A 141 2.26 12.19 -3.51
CA VAL A 141 1.55 13.44 -3.18
C VAL A 141 0.24 13.13 -2.46
N ALA A 142 -0.58 12.21 -2.99
CA ALA A 142 -1.83 11.83 -2.36
C ALA A 142 -1.62 11.25 -0.95
N GLY A 143 -0.64 10.35 -0.79
CA GLY A 143 -0.29 9.76 0.51
C GLY A 143 0.13 10.82 1.52
N LEU A 144 0.97 11.78 1.11
CA LEU A 144 1.38 12.89 1.97
C LEU A 144 0.19 13.74 2.40
N LEU A 145 -0.71 14.10 1.47
CA LEU A 145 -1.92 14.86 1.77
C LEU A 145 -2.84 14.11 2.72
N VAL A 146 -2.99 12.79 2.57
CA VAL A 146 -3.78 11.96 3.48
C VAL A 146 -3.16 11.91 4.87
N VAL A 147 -1.85 11.71 4.99
CA VAL A 147 -1.15 11.67 6.28
C VAL A 147 -1.27 13.00 7.01
N ILE A 148 -1.02 14.11 6.30
CA ILE A 148 -1.20 15.46 6.84
C ILE A 148 -2.66 15.67 7.26
N GLY A 149 -3.61 15.34 6.38
CA GLY A 149 -5.03 15.44 6.67
C GLY A 149 -5.42 14.69 7.94
N MET A 150 -5.03 13.43 8.06
CA MET A 150 -5.30 12.59 9.24
C MET A 150 -4.63 13.12 10.52
N LEU A 151 -3.43 13.70 10.41
CA LEU A 151 -2.69 14.24 11.56
C LEU A 151 -3.33 15.52 12.11
N PHE A 152 -3.83 16.40 11.25
CA PHE A 152 -4.52 17.62 11.68
C PHE A 152 -5.98 17.36 12.07
N PHE A 153 -6.73 16.60 11.26
CA PHE A 153 -8.13 16.27 11.52
C PHE A 153 -8.56 14.99 10.81
N ILE A 154 -9.06 14.02 11.58
CA ILE A 154 -9.50 12.72 11.06
C ILE A 154 -10.52 12.86 9.91
N VAL A 155 -11.53 13.72 10.06
CA VAL A 155 -12.60 13.88 9.04
C VAL A 155 -12.06 14.41 7.70
N PRO A 156 -11.35 15.56 7.64
CA PRO A 156 -10.63 16.01 6.44
C PRO A 156 -9.70 14.96 5.83
N GLY A 157 -8.94 14.23 6.65
CA GLY A 157 -8.06 13.16 6.17
C GLY A 157 -8.82 12.05 5.42
N VAL A 158 -9.96 11.61 5.96
CA VAL A 158 -10.82 10.61 5.31
C VAL A 158 -11.41 11.14 4.00
N ILE A 159 -11.86 12.40 3.96
CA ILE A 159 -12.39 13.02 2.73
C ILE A 159 -11.32 13.03 1.63
N ILE A 160 -10.09 13.46 1.95
CA ILE A 160 -8.96 13.47 1.02
C ILE A 160 -8.65 12.05 0.53
N ALA A 161 -8.66 11.05 1.42
CA ALA A 161 -8.43 9.65 1.05
C ALA A 161 -9.48 9.12 0.07
N ILE A 162 -10.76 9.47 0.27
CA ILE A 162 -11.84 9.10 -0.66
C ILE A 162 -11.64 9.79 -2.01
N MET A 163 -11.36 11.09 -2.03
CA MET A 163 -11.13 11.85 -3.27
C MET A 163 -9.98 11.25 -4.10
N PHE A 164 -8.90 10.84 -3.46
CA PHE A 164 -7.73 10.29 -4.13
C PHE A 164 -7.75 8.76 -4.31
N SER A 165 -8.79 8.07 -3.84
CA SER A 165 -8.94 6.61 -4.02
C SER A 165 -8.97 6.16 -5.48
N LEU A 166 -9.34 7.07 -6.40
CA LEU A 166 -9.46 6.81 -7.82
C LEU A 166 -8.22 7.18 -8.65
N ILE A 167 -7.14 7.70 -8.04
CA ILE A 167 -5.92 8.08 -8.79
C ILE A 167 -5.39 6.90 -9.62
N ILE A 168 -5.18 5.74 -8.97
CA ILE A 168 -4.57 4.58 -9.64
C ILE A 168 -5.50 4.06 -10.75
N PRO A 169 -6.82 3.85 -10.50
CA PRO A 169 -7.74 3.49 -11.56
C PRO A 169 -7.73 4.45 -12.75
N THR A 170 -7.75 5.76 -12.51
CA THR A 170 -7.76 6.77 -13.58
C THR A 170 -6.50 6.67 -14.44
N ILE A 171 -5.31 6.66 -13.84
CA ILE A 171 -4.02 6.63 -14.58
C ILE A 171 -3.84 5.33 -15.39
N ILE A 172 -4.42 4.23 -14.92
CA ILE A 172 -4.31 2.91 -15.56
C ILE A 172 -5.33 2.73 -16.70
N VAL A 173 -6.53 3.28 -16.56
CA VAL A 173 -7.58 3.17 -17.58
C VAL A 173 -7.37 4.17 -18.72
N GLU A 174 -6.74 5.32 -18.44
CA GLU A 174 -6.38 6.35 -19.42
C GLU A 174 -5.02 6.09 -20.11
#